data_AF-A0A914R467-F1
#
_entry.id   AF-A0A914R467-F1
#
_cell.length_a   1.000
_cell.length_b   1.000
_cell.length_c   1.000
_cell.angle_alpha   90.00
_cell.angle_beta   90.00
_cell.angle_gamma   90.00
#
_symmetry.space_group_name_H-M   'P 1'
#
loop_
_entity.id
_entity.type
_entity.pdbx_description
1 polymer ?
#
loop_
_entity_poly.entity_id
_entity_poly.type
_entity_poly.pdbx_seq_one_letter_code
_entity_poly.pdbx_strand_id
1 'polypeptide(L)'
;MAGECKRCQCDPIGSASQQCHRNNGTCTCLLGSGGALCNECARGYTGRWPHCEACGECYRNWDDIIQKLKSQVASLIGKVMFVWHEHSCFYTCYVIIYGLSISLFACLEHV
;
A
#
# COMPACT_ATOMS: atom_id res chain seq x y z
N MET A 1 -14.98 22.52 2.63
CA MET A 1 -15.81 21.34 2.97
C MET A 1 -15.46 20.93 4.39
N ALA A 2 -16.36 21.13 5.35
CA ALA A 2 -16.14 20.67 6.71
C ALA A 2 -16.23 19.13 6.70
N GLY A 3 -15.10 18.46 6.92
CA GLY A 3 -15.08 17.01 7.05
C GLY A 3 -15.88 16.61 8.28
N GLU A 4 -16.91 15.80 8.09
CA GLU A 4 -17.69 15.25 9.20
C GLU A 4 -16.77 14.42 10.10
N CYS A 5 -16.74 14.76 11.40
CA CYS A 5 -15.99 13.98 12.37
C CYS A 5 -16.74 12.68 12.66
N LYS A 6 -16.17 11.55 12.23
CA LYS A 6 -16.69 10.22 12.55
C LYS A 6 -16.05 9.72 13.83
N ARG A 7 -16.85 9.08 14.67
CA ARG A 7 -16.37 8.45 15.90
C ARG A 7 -15.49 7.25 15.56
N CYS A 8 -14.35 7.12 16.25
CA CYS A 8 -13.51 5.93 16.15
C CYS A 8 -14.25 4.70 16.68
N GLN A 9 -14.17 3.59 15.96
CA GLN A 9 -14.81 2.31 16.29
C GLN A 9 -13.77 1.21 16.52
N CYS A 10 -12.65 1.56 17.16
CA CYS A 10 -11.60 0.59 17.47
C CYS A 10 -12.12 -0.50 18.41
N ASP A 11 -11.83 -1.76 18.09
CA ASP A 11 -12.18 -2.90 18.91
C ASP A 11 -11.44 -2.84 20.27
N PRO A 12 -12.13 -2.89 21.41
CA PRO A 12 -11.50 -2.73 22.73
C PRO A 12 -10.59 -3.90 23.14
N ILE A 13 -10.73 -5.07 22.52
CA ILE A 13 -9.92 -6.26 22.79
C ILE A 13 -8.64 -6.23 21.92
N GLY A 14 -8.77 -5.79 20.67
CA GLY A 14 -7.66 -5.78 19.71
C GLY A 14 -6.91 -4.46 19.61
N SER A 15 -7.48 -3.34 20.03
CA SER A 15 -6.79 -2.05 19.95
C SER A 15 -6.02 -1.71 21.22
N ALA A 16 -4.85 -1.09 21.04
CA ALA A 16 -4.08 -0.52 22.15
C ALA A 16 -4.75 0.73 22.75
N SER A 17 -5.64 1.38 21.99
CA SER A 17 -6.41 2.56 22.40
C SER A 17 -7.67 2.71 21.56
N GLN A 18 -8.71 3.32 22.14
CA GLN A 18 -9.93 3.71 21.42
C GLN A 18 -9.76 4.97 20.56
N GLN A 19 -8.57 5.57 20.57
CA GLN A 19 -8.21 6.68 19.67
C GLN A 19 -7.74 6.12 18.33
N CYS A 20 -8.34 6.59 17.25
CA CYS A 20 -7.90 6.29 15.89
C CYS A 20 -7.08 7.44 15.30
N HIS A 21 -6.27 7.13 14.30
CA HIS A 21 -5.50 8.12 13.56
C HIS A 21 -6.44 9.14 12.90
N ARG A 22 -6.22 10.43 13.16
CA ARG A 22 -7.10 11.52 12.70
C ARG A 22 -7.25 11.60 11.17
N ASN A 23 -6.24 11.15 10.42
CA ASN A 23 -6.16 11.35 8.98
C ASN A 23 -6.91 10.26 8.20
N ASN A 24 -6.88 9.01 8.68
CA ASN A 24 -7.40 7.84 7.96
C ASN A 24 -8.41 7.01 8.79
N GLY A 25 -8.57 7.30 10.08
CA GLY A 25 -9.46 6.58 10.98
C GLY A 25 -8.97 5.19 11.40
N THR A 26 -7.71 4.82 11.12
CA THR A 26 -7.19 3.49 11.50
C THR A 26 -6.80 3.44 12.97
N CYS A 27 -6.97 2.27 13.58
CA CYS A 27 -6.65 2.04 14.98
C CYS A 27 -5.26 1.42 15.15
N THR A 28 -4.63 1.64 16.31
CA THR A 28 -3.37 0.98 16.66
C THR A 28 -3.68 -0.39 17.26
N CYS A 29 -3.35 -1.46 16.54
CA CYS A 29 -3.69 -2.84 16.92
C CYS A 29 -2.62 -3.49 17.79
N LEU A 30 -3.05 -4.34 18.72
CA LEU A 30 -2.23 -5.20 19.55
C LEU A 30 -1.73 -6.40 18.75
N LEU A 31 -0.69 -7.07 19.26
CA LEU A 31 -0.13 -8.25 18.62
C LEU A 31 -1.20 -9.33 18.44
N GLY A 32 -1.32 -9.87 17.22
CA GLY A 32 -2.32 -10.89 16.86
C GLY A 32 -3.65 -10.32 16.37
N SER A 33 -3.89 -9.02 16.52
CA SER A 33 -5.06 -8.32 15.98
C SER A 33 -4.72 -7.46 14.75
N GLY A 34 -5.64 -7.41 13.80
CA GLY A 34 -5.47 -6.76 12.51
C GLY A 34 -6.73 -6.05 12.04
N GLY A 35 -6.67 -5.50 10.83
CA GLY A 35 -7.73 -4.71 10.22
C GLY A 35 -7.71 -3.25 10.67
N ALA A 36 -8.51 -2.41 10.00
CA ALA A 36 -8.57 -0.97 10.27
C ALA A 36 -9.08 -0.65 11.69
N LEU A 37 -9.92 -1.53 12.24
CA LEU A 37 -10.54 -1.40 13.57
C LEU A 37 -10.00 -2.40 14.60
N CYS A 38 -8.98 -3.19 14.26
CA CYS A 38 -8.42 -4.23 15.14
C CYS A 38 -9.42 -5.34 15.52
N ASN A 39 -10.38 -5.63 14.64
CA ASN A 39 -11.49 -6.57 14.87
C ASN A 39 -11.35 -7.89 14.09
N GLU A 40 -10.16 -8.18 13.58
CA GLU A 40 -9.81 -9.42 12.88
C GLU A 40 -8.43 -9.92 13.31
N CYS A 41 -8.06 -11.14 12.93
CA CYS A 41 -6.72 -11.65 13.21
C CYS A 41 -5.68 -10.98 12.33
N ALA A 42 -4.52 -10.64 12.91
CA ALA A 42 -3.41 -10.04 12.18
C ALA A 42 -2.87 -10.97 11.09
N ARG A 43 -2.16 -10.40 10.11
CA ARG A 43 -1.37 -11.18 9.15
C ARG A 43 -0.39 -12.08 9.91
N GLY A 44 -0.37 -13.36 9.55
CA GLY A 44 0.43 -14.38 10.26
C GLY A 44 -0.23 -14.93 11.51
N TYR A 45 -1.52 -14.66 11.71
CA TYR A 45 -2.37 -15.32 12.68
C TYR A 45 -3.58 -15.97 11.97
N THR A 46 -4.11 -17.03 12.56
CA THR A 46 -5.28 -17.77 12.06
C THR A 46 -6.29 -17.98 13.18
N GLY A 47 -7.49 -18.45 12.84
CA GLY A 47 -8.58 -18.68 13.80
C GLY A 47 -9.72 -17.68 13.63
N ARG A 48 -10.48 -17.47 14.72
CA ARG A 48 -11.65 -16.58 14.74
C ARG A 48 -11.48 -15.56 15.84
N TRP A 49 -11.56 -14.27 15.49
CA TRP A 49 -11.53 -13.17 16.44
C TRP A 49 -12.48 -13.42 17.64
N PRO A 50 -12.05 -13.21 18.91
CA PRO A 50 -10.74 -12.72 19.36
C PRO A 50 -9.67 -13.81 19.58
N HIS A 51 -9.97 -15.07 19.26
CA HIS A 51 -9.06 -16.20 19.44
C HIS A 51 -8.21 -16.41 18.19
N CYS A 52 -7.08 -15.70 18.16
CA CYS A 52 -6.11 -15.75 17.08
C CYS A 52 -4.85 -16.51 17.51
N GLU A 53 -4.44 -17.49 16.71
CA GLU A 53 -3.24 -18.30 16.93
C GLU A 53 -2.16 -17.94 15.90
N ALA A 54 -0.91 -17.84 16.33
CA ALA A 54 0.19 -17.53 15.42
C ALA A 54 0.40 -18.66 14.41
N CYS A 55 0.55 -18.31 13.13
CA CYS A 55 0.93 -19.26 12.10
C CYS A 55 2.33 -19.82 12.38
N GLY A 56 2.54 -21.11 12.09
CA GLY A 56 3.81 -21.80 12.33
C GLY A 56 4.98 -21.32 11.45
N GLU A 57 6.16 -21.93 11.64
CA GLU A 57 7.42 -21.53 10.99
C GLU A 57 7.35 -21.49 9.45
N CYS A 58 6.57 -22.39 8.83
CA CYS A 58 6.38 -22.42 7.38
C CYS A 58 5.83 -21.09 6.84
N TYR A 59 4.89 -20.47 7.55
CA TYR A 59 4.32 -19.18 7.15
C TYR A 59 5.38 -18.07 7.18
N ARG A 60 6.19 -18.01 8.23
CA ARG A 60 7.23 -16.98 8.38
C ARG A 60 8.29 -17.09 7.27
N ASN A 61 8.75 -18.31 6.98
CA ASN A 61 9.73 -18.54 5.94
C ASN A 61 9.18 -18.20 4.55
N TRP A 62 7.95 -18.60 4.25
CA TRP A 62 7.31 -18.27 2.98
C TRP A 62 7.05 -16.76 2.84
N ASP A 63 6.61 -16.08 3.91
CA ASP A 63 6.36 -14.63 3.89
C ASP A 63 7.64 -13.83 3.56
N ASP A 64 8.78 -14.19 4.16
CA ASP A 64 10.08 -13.56 3.88
C ASP A 64 10.47 -13.70 2.40
N ILE A 65 10.33 -14.92 1.85
CA ILE A 65 10.60 -15.19 0.42
C ILE A 65 9.72 -14.31 -0.48
N ILE A 66 8.43 -14.22 -0.18
CA ILE A 66 7.49 -13.42 -0.95
C ILE A 66 7.80 -11.93 -0.83
N GLN A 67 8.15 -11.42 0.35
CA GLN A 67 8.53 -10.02 0.53
C GLN A 67 9.81 -9.67 -0.21
N LYS A 68 10.81 -10.56 -0.17
CA LYS A 68 12.06 -10.40 -0.91
C LYS A 68 11.80 -10.33 -2.41
N LEU A 69 11.00 -11.25 -2.96
CA LEU A 69 10.65 -11.25 -4.38
C LEU A 69 9.86 -9.98 -4.75
N LYS A 70 8.89 -9.56 -3.93
CA LYS A 70 8.14 -8.32 -4.15
C LYS A 70 9.05 -7.11 -4.21
N SER A 71 10.01 -6.99 -3.30
CA SER A 71 10.99 -5.90 -3.31
C SER A 71 11.84 -5.91 -4.57
N GLN A 72 12.26 -7.08 -5.03
CA GLN A 72 13.05 -7.21 -6.28
C GLN A 72 12.23 -6.79 -7.50
N VAL A 73 10.98 -7.24 -7.59
CA VAL A 73 10.06 -6.86 -8.67
C VAL A 73 9.79 -5.34 -8.64
N ALA A 74 9.52 -4.76 -7.47
CA ALA A 74 9.30 -3.32 -7.34
C ALA A 74 10.53 -2.50 -7.77
N SER A 75 11.73 -2.95 -7.41
CA SER A 75 12.98 -2.31 -7.87
C SER A 75 13.13 -2.38 -9.39
N LEU A 76 12.80 -3.52 -10.00
CA LEU A 76 12.84 -3.67 -11.46
C LEU A 76 11.82 -2.75 -12.14
N ILE A 77 10.59 -2.71 -11.64
CA ILE A 77 9.55 -1.80 -12.13
C ILE A 77 10.04 -0.35 -12.05
N GLY A 78 10.66 0.07 -10.95
CA GLY A 78 11.22 1.42 -10.80
C GLY A 78 12.30 1.74 -11.86
N LYS A 79 13.20 0.80 -12.14
CA LYS A 79 14.22 0.96 -13.20
C LYS A 79 13.58 1.09 -14.58
N VAL A 80 12.61 0.24 -14.87
CA VAL A 80 11.85 0.26 -16.11
C VAL A 80 11.11 1.60 -16.25
N MET A 81 10.42 2.08 -15.20
CA MET A 81 9.74 3.38 -15.20
C MET A 81 10.67 4.57 -15.46
N PHE A 82 11.89 4.55 -14.92
CA PHE A 82 12.88 5.60 -15.18
C PHE A 82 13.29 5.65 -16.66
N VAL A 83 13.50 4.48 -17.27
CA VAL A 83 13.78 4.34 -18.71
C VAL A 83 12.58 4.83 -19.53
N TRP A 84 11.34 4.47 -19.16
CA TRP A 84 10.15 5.01 -19.84
C TRP A 84 10.06 6.54 -19.75
N HIS A 85 10.48 7.14 -18.63
CA HIS A 85 10.53 8.59 -18.50
C HIS A 85 11.59 9.22 -19.43
N GLU A 86 12.80 8.66 -19.50
CA GLU A 86 13.84 9.12 -20.44
C GLU A 86 13.44 8.92 -21.91
N HIS A 87 12.82 7.79 -22.26
CA HIS A 87 12.33 7.52 -23.60
C HIS A 87 11.13 8.41 -23.98
N SER A 88 10.26 8.75 -23.02
CA SER A 88 9.17 9.71 -23.24
C SER A 88 9.72 11.12 -23.51
N CYS A 89 10.78 11.55 -22.81
CA CYS A 89 11.51 12.79 -23.13
C CYS A 89 12.15 12.76 -24.53
N PHE A 90 12.74 11.63 -24.94
CA PHE A 90 13.33 11.49 -26.28
C PHE A 90 12.25 11.53 -27.38
N TYR A 91 11.14 10.84 -27.16
CA TYR A 91 10.03 10.77 -28.12
C TYR A 91 9.31 12.11 -28.25
N THR A 92 9.07 12.81 -27.14
CA THR A 92 8.50 14.17 -27.15
C THR A 92 9.43 15.18 -27.82
N CYS A 93 10.75 15.12 -27.57
CA CYS A 93 11.74 15.97 -28.23
C CYS A 93 11.80 15.70 -29.75
N TYR A 94 11.78 14.42 -30.16
CA TYR A 94 11.72 14.03 -31.57
C TYR A 94 10.45 14.57 -32.25
N VAL A 95 9.28 14.40 -31.63
CA VAL A 95 7.99 14.89 -32.18
C VAL A 95 7.97 16.42 -32.31
N ILE A 96 8.58 17.16 -31.37
CA ILE A 96 8.73 18.64 -31.45
C ILE A 96 9.64 19.04 -32.61
N ILE A 97 10.80 18.38 -32.79
CA ILE A 97 11.76 18.71 -33.86
C ILE A 97 11.18 18.43 -35.25
N TYR A 98 10.43 17.34 -35.40
CA TYR A 98 9.89 16.90 -36.70
C TYR A 98 8.46 17.40 -36.98
N GLY A 99 7.87 18.20 -36.09
CA GLY A 99 6.60 18.90 -36.33
C GLY A 99 5.38 17.99 -36.53
N LEU A 100 5.42 16.76 -36.03
CA LEU A 100 4.28 15.84 -36.09
C LEU A 100 3.26 16.23 -35.00
N SER A 101 2.12 16.81 -35.40
CA SER A 101 1.07 17.20 -34.45
C SER A 101 0.31 15.98 -33.92
N ILE A 102 0.89 15.29 -32.93
CA ILE A 102 0.17 14.26 -32.19
C ILE A 102 -0.56 14.96 -31.05
N SER A 103 -1.87 15.11 -31.21
CA SER A 103 -2.77 15.62 -30.17
C SER A 103 -2.54 14.83 -28.87
N LEU A 104 -2.13 15.57 -27.85
CA LEU A 104 -1.91 15.20 -26.45
C LEU A 104 -2.52 13.85 -26.02
N PHE A 105 -1.65 12.87 -25.76
CA PHE A 105 -1.84 11.99 -24.62
C PHE A 105 -0.50 11.88 -23.87
N ALA A 106 -0.57 12.16 -22.57
CA ALA A 106 0.43 11.87 -21.54
C ALA A 106 1.65 12.81 -21.41
N CYS A 107 1.38 14.06 -21.02
CA CYS A 107 2.24 14.79 -20.06
C CYS A 107 1.42 15.61 -19.03
N LEU A 108 0.23 15.11 -18.68
CA LEU A 108 -0.44 15.33 -17.40
C LEU A 108 -0.66 13.90 -16.91
N GLU A 109 0.07 13.38 -15.94
CA GLU A 109 -0.14 13.67 -14.52
C GLU A 109 1.22 13.80 -13.78
N HIS A 110 1.52 15.03 -13.35
CA HIS A 110 2.35 15.26 -12.17
C HIS A 110 1.46 15.14 -10.93
N VAL A 111 1.47 13.98 -10.26
CA VAL A 111 1.27 13.79 -8.81
C VAL A 111 2.12 12.59 -8.37
#